data_AF-A0A2E8UKG2-F1
#
_entry.id   AF-A0A2E8UKG2-F1
#
_cell.length_a   1.000
_cell.length_b   1.000
_cell.length_c   1.000
_cell.angle_alpha   90.00
_cell.angle_beta   90.00
_cell.angle_gamma   90.00
#
_symmetry.space_group_name_H-M   'P 1'
#
loop_
_entity.id
_entity.type
_entity.pdbx_description
1 polymer ?
#
loop_
_entity_poly.entity_id
_entity_poly.type
_entity_poly.pdbx_seq_one_letter_code
_entity_poly.pdbx_strand_id
1 'polypeptide(L)'
;MSMLEGGEEHDLTPGELDRIEKAIFEIARQQRGKLVPVTLPFPDFWSRVGQLIIHLEQEIDDMRREGAGSARLSTATRRLSNIRTQLRNLANLRLNALTSNAVVDSLLGQGKDGSNKKGKSIDWSKMDVKERIFHSEVSIAVDKFRRVVSWNLLMGIEEQIRNNPVGVPELAVFEDVESGELAPLPDPITKSSDNWNDPDMDEEDRIRAIDAGYFEAPAPPTPVANEPHLVRVRIIQSSEDPIIDEDGQEISIIKGEFCECSRKMSETLISIGLAEHVDA
;
A
#
# COMPACT_ATOMS: atom_id res chain seq x y z
N MET A 1 26.32 12.07 15.80
CA MET A 1 26.12 12.23 14.35
C MET A 1 25.70 13.68 14.14
N SER A 2 26.66 14.48 13.68
CA SER A 2 26.61 15.95 13.62
C SER A 2 26.04 16.38 12.28
N MET A 3 24.88 17.02 12.29
CA MET A 3 24.36 17.88 11.20
C MET A 3 23.44 18.93 11.81
N LEU A 4 24.03 19.93 12.45
CA LEU A 4 23.43 21.25 12.60
C LEU A 4 24.02 22.09 11.46
N GLU A 5 23.45 21.95 10.27
CA GLU A 5 23.71 22.87 9.16
C GLU A 5 23.23 24.26 9.58
N GLY A 6 24.16 25.22 9.60
CA GLY A 6 23.89 26.63 9.81
C GLY A 6 22.98 27.16 8.71
N GLY A 7 21.72 27.39 9.06
CA GLY A 7 20.92 28.41 8.41
C GLY A 7 21.24 29.74 9.11
N GLU A 8 21.56 30.77 8.34
CA GLU A 8 21.77 32.14 8.82
C GLU A 8 20.64 32.53 9.80
N GLU A 9 20.96 32.62 11.09
CA GLU A 9 20.11 33.22 12.11
C GLU A 9 20.06 34.72 11.85
N HIS A 10 19.21 35.13 10.90
CA HIS A 10 18.74 36.50 10.86
C HIS A 10 17.90 36.73 12.11
N ASP A 11 18.44 37.49 13.06
CA ASP A 11 17.65 38.06 14.16
C ASP A 11 16.44 38.77 13.57
N LEU A 12 15.26 38.21 13.83
CA LEU A 12 14.00 38.74 13.31
C LEU A 12 13.76 40.12 13.91
N THR A 13 13.38 41.07 13.07
CA THR A 13 13.02 42.40 13.53
C THR A 13 11.75 42.36 14.40
N PRO A 14 11.54 43.29 15.34
CA PRO A 14 10.36 43.28 16.20
C PRO A 14 9.04 43.37 15.41
N GLY A 15 9.06 44.01 14.24
CA GLY A 15 7.91 44.04 13.31
C GLY A 15 7.64 42.69 12.63
N GLU A 16 8.67 41.88 12.39
CA GLU A 16 8.52 40.52 11.87
C GLU A 16 7.99 39.56 12.94
N LEU A 17 8.41 39.70 14.19
CA LEU A 17 7.87 38.93 15.31
C LEU A 17 6.35 39.07 15.43
N ASP A 18 5.84 40.31 15.40
CA ASP A 18 4.40 40.58 15.49
C ASP A 18 3.64 40.02 14.27
N ARG A 19 4.25 40.06 13.08
CA ARG A 19 3.69 39.43 11.87
C ARG A 19 3.61 37.92 12.01
N ILE A 20 4.65 37.27 12.54
CA ILE A 20 4.69 35.82 12.75
C ILE A 20 3.65 35.41 13.81
N GLU A 21 3.56 36.16 14.91
CA GLU A 21 2.55 35.89 15.94
C GLU A 21 1.14 35.97 15.37
N LYS A 22 0.79 37.06 14.66
CA LYS A 22 -0.52 37.20 13.99
C LYS A 22 -0.78 36.07 12.99
N ALA A 23 0.24 35.65 12.26
CA ALA A 23 0.13 34.53 11.32
C ALA A 23 -0.23 33.22 12.03
N ILE A 24 0.31 32.91 13.21
CA ILE A 24 -0.05 31.70 13.97
C ILE A 24 -1.56 31.67 14.25
N PHE A 25 -2.13 32.77 14.75
CA PHE A 25 -3.56 32.84 15.07
C PHE A 25 -4.44 32.77 13.82
N GLU A 26 -4.05 33.49 12.76
CA GLU A 26 -4.81 33.53 11.52
C GLU A 26 -4.84 32.16 10.82
N ILE A 27 -3.69 31.49 10.69
CA ILE A 27 -3.62 30.15 10.09
C ILE A 27 -4.36 29.14 10.96
N ALA A 28 -4.23 29.21 12.29
CA ALA A 28 -4.97 28.30 13.18
C ALA A 28 -6.48 28.47 13.03
N ARG A 29 -6.96 29.69 12.82
CA ARG A 29 -8.36 29.99 12.53
C ARG A 29 -8.77 29.45 11.16
N GLN A 30 -7.94 29.64 10.14
CA GLN A 30 -8.23 29.23 8.77
C GLN A 30 -8.17 27.71 8.56
N GLN A 31 -7.32 27.00 9.30
CA GLN A 31 -7.20 25.54 9.23
C GLN A 31 -8.37 24.84 9.92
N ARG A 32 -9.05 25.51 10.86
CA ARG A 32 -10.18 24.95 11.59
C ARG A 32 -11.30 24.54 10.62
N GLY A 33 -11.63 23.26 10.61
CA GLY A 33 -12.68 22.70 9.77
C GLY A 33 -12.27 22.40 8.32
N LYS A 34 -10.99 22.58 7.95
CA LYS A 34 -10.47 22.20 6.63
C LYS A 34 -9.73 20.87 6.69
N LEU A 35 -10.08 19.97 5.78
CA LEU A 35 -9.44 18.66 5.60
C LEU A 35 -8.15 18.74 4.76
N VAL A 36 -7.89 19.88 4.12
CA VAL A 36 -6.69 20.15 3.33
C VAL A 36 -5.82 21.17 4.06
N PRO A 37 -4.49 20.99 4.08
CA PRO A 37 -3.58 21.96 4.67
C PRO A 37 -3.71 23.34 4.02
N VAL A 38 -3.85 24.38 4.83
CA VAL A 38 -3.88 25.77 4.40
C VAL A 38 -2.46 26.21 4.06
N THR A 39 -2.32 26.98 2.98
CA THR A 39 -1.05 27.56 2.53
C THR A 39 -0.44 28.42 3.63
N LEU A 40 0.85 28.24 3.87
CA LEU A 40 1.58 29.07 4.81
C LEU A 40 1.90 30.44 4.20
N PRO A 41 1.99 31.50 5.01
CA PRO A 41 2.44 32.81 4.55
C PRO A 41 3.93 32.82 4.22
N PHE A 42 4.71 31.91 4.83
CA PHE A 42 6.15 31.81 4.68
C PHE A 42 6.56 30.33 4.47
N PRO A 43 7.55 30.05 3.62
CA PRO A 43 8.05 28.69 3.38
C PRO A 43 8.93 28.14 4.52
N ASP A 44 9.40 29.00 5.42
CA ASP A 44 10.23 28.69 6.60
C ASP A 44 9.48 28.98 7.91
N PHE A 45 8.14 28.82 7.87
CA PHE A 45 7.24 29.18 8.96
C PHE A 45 7.65 28.57 10.30
N TRP A 46 7.96 27.27 10.35
CA TRP A 46 8.27 26.61 11.62
C TRP A 46 9.58 27.09 12.24
N SER A 47 10.58 27.41 11.41
CA SER A 47 11.85 27.99 11.87
C SER A 47 11.63 29.38 12.47
N ARG A 48 10.86 30.24 11.78
CA ARG A 48 10.50 31.58 12.27
C ARG A 48 9.69 31.57 13.56
N VAL A 49 8.77 30.61 13.70
CA VAL A 49 8.02 30.42 14.96
C VAL A 49 8.93 29.96 16.10
N GLY A 50 9.93 29.12 15.81
CA GLY A 50 10.96 28.76 16.78
C GLY A 50 11.74 29.97 17.28
N GLN A 51 12.20 30.83 16.38
CA GLN A 51 12.89 32.08 16.71
C GLN A 51 12.00 33.04 17.53
N LEU A 52 10.71 33.18 17.19
CA LEU A 52 9.75 33.95 17.97
C LEU A 52 9.65 33.44 19.42
N ILE A 53 9.56 32.12 19.63
CA ILE A 53 9.46 31.55 20.97
C ILE A 53 10.73 31.82 21.78
N ILE A 54 11.90 31.61 21.18
CA ILE A 54 13.20 31.85 21.83
C ILE A 54 13.30 33.32 22.25
N HIS A 55 12.96 34.26 21.36
CA HIS A 55 12.95 35.68 21.68
C HIS A 55 11.99 36.01 22.83
N LEU A 56 10.77 35.47 22.83
CA LEU A 56 9.80 35.70 23.91
C LEU A 56 10.26 35.10 25.25
N GLU A 57 10.99 33.98 25.23
CA GLU A 57 11.61 33.40 26.43
C GLU A 57 12.74 34.28 26.96
N GLN A 58 13.61 34.76 26.07
CA GLN A 58 14.68 35.70 26.42
C GLN A 58 14.12 36.99 27.01
N GLU A 59 13.09 37.57 26.40
CA GLU A 59 12.39 38.77 26.91
C GLU A 59 11.86 38.54 28.34
N ILE A 60 11.27 37.37 28.61
CA ILE A 60 10.78 37.00 29.94
C ILE A 60 11.92 36.84 30.94
N ASP A 61 13.04 36.26 30.53
CA ASP A 61 14.20 36.07 31.41
C ASP A 61 14.94 37.39 31.69
N ASP A 62 15.02 38.29 30.73
CA ASP A 62 15.56 39.63 30.93
C ASP A 62 14.66 40.44 31.87
N MET A 63 13.34 40.35 31.72
CA MET A 63 12.40 40.92 32.69
C MET A 63 12.59 40.37 34.13
N ARG A 64 12.99 39.10 34.28
CA ARG A 64 13.32 38.53 35.61
C ARG A 64 14.63 39.11 36.16
N ARG A 65 15.64 39.31 35.30
CA ARG A 65 16.94 39.88 35.69
C ARG A 65 16.84 41.35 36.07
N GLU A 66 16.05 42.12 35.32
CA GLU A 66 15.81 43.54 35.57
C GLU A 66 14.90 43.81 36.79
N GLY A 67 14.32 42.76 37.38
CA GLY A 67 13.38 42.89 38.49
C GLY A 67 12.06 43.55 38.07
N ALA A 68 11.61 43.30 36.83
CA ALA A 68 10.35 43.84 36.33
C ALA A 68 9.19 43.43 37.25
N GLY A 69 8.25 44.36 37.47
CA GLY A 69 7.12 44.14 38.38
C GLY A 69 6.36 42.85 38.05
N SER A 70 5.97 42.11 39.10
CA SER A 70 5.30 40.80 39.01
C SER A 70 4.13 40.75 38.01
N ALA A 71 3.38 41.85 37.88
CA ALA A 71 2.28 41.95 36.92
C ALA A 71 2.73 41.93 35.44
N ARG A 72 3.84 42.59 35.09
CA ARG A 72 4.37 42.62 33.71
C ARG A 72 4.93 41.26 33.32
N LEU A 73 5.73 40.67 34.21
CA LEU A 73 6.29 39.33 34.03
C LEU A 73 5.19 38.26 33.89
N SER A 74 4.15 38.33 34.73
CA SER A 74 2.99 37.45 34.67
C SER A 74 2.24 37.58 33.33
N THR A 75 2.05 38.80 32.85
CA THR A 75 1.37 39.06 31.57
C THR A 75 2.14 38.48 30.38
N ALA A 76 3.47 38.70 30.34
CA ALA A 76 4.33 38.15 29.31
C ALA A 76 4.36 36.61 29.34
N THR A 77 4.46 36.02 30.53
CA THR A 77 4.40 34.56 30.72
C THR A 77 3.07 33.98 30.23
N ARG A 78 1.96 34.66 30.50
CA ARG A 78 0.63 34.26 30.01
C ARG A 78 0.53 34.35 28.48
N ARG A 79 1.09 35.39 27.87
CA ARG A 79 1.16 35.53 26.40
C ARG A 79 1.92 34.37 25.78
N LEU A 80 3.11 34.05 26.27
CA LEU A 80 3.90 32.92 25.76
C LEU A 80 3.17 31.57 25.91
N SER A 81 2.51 31.34 27.05
CA SER A 81 1.69 30.12 27.25
C SER A 81 0.53 30.02 26.27
N ASN A 82 -0.13 31.14 25.98
CA ASN A 82 -1.21 31.20 24.98
C ASN A 82 -0.69 30.88 23.57
N ILE A 83 0.43 31.49 23.15
CA ILE A 83 1.07 31.24 21.86
C ILE A 83 1.43 29.75 21.72
N ARG A 84 2.04 29.15 22.75
CA ARG A 84 2.36 27.71 22.75
C ARG A 84 1.15 26.81 22.62
N THR A 85 0.04 27.18 23.26
CA THR A 85 -1.21 26.45 23.16
C THR A 85 -1.77 26.52 21.75
N GLN A 86 -1.77 27.71 21.14
CA GLN A 86 -2.19 27.87 19.73
C GLN A 86 -1.27 27.16 18.76
N LEU A 87 0.04 27.16 19.01
CA LEU A 87 1.01 26.44 18.19
C LEU A 87 0.76 24.94 18.20
N ARG A 88 0.53 24.34 19.37
CA ARG A 88 0.16 22.92 19.47
C ARG A 88 -1.13 22.61 18.73
N ASN A 89 -2.13 23.48 18.89
CA ASN A 89 -3.40 23.32 18.18
C ASN A 89 -3.20 23.39 16.65
N LEU A 90 -2.44 24.38 16.19
CA LEU A 90 -2.10 24.56 14.77
C LEU A 90 -1.38 23.32 14.23
N ALA A 91 -0.34 22.84 14.93
CA ALA A 91 0.40 21.65 14.54
C ALA A 91 -0.52 20.43 14.44
N ASN A 92 -1.37 20.18 15.44
CA ASN A 92 -2.32 19.07 15.41
C ASN A 92 -3.30 19.16 14.23
N LEU A 93 -3.89 20.34 13.99
CA LEU A 93 -4.81 20.54 12.87
C LEU A 93 -4.13 20.34 11.52
N ARG A 94 -2.89 20.84 11.37
CA ARG A 94 -2.13 20.72 10.12
C ARG A 94 -1.66 19.29 9.86
N LEU A 95 -1.09 18.62 10.87
CA LEU A 95 -0.64 17.24 10.75
C LEU A 95 -1.82 16.31 10.45
N ASN A 96 -2.97 16.50 11.11
CA ASN A 96 -4.16 15.73 10.79
C ASN A 96 -4.61 15.95 9.35
N ALA A 97 -4.65 17.18 8.87
CA ALA A 97 -5.00 17.48 7.48
C ALA A 97 -4.00 16.88 6.48
N LEU A 98 -2.70 16.92 6.78
CA LEU A 98 -1.65 16.32 5.95
C LEU A 98 -1.79 14.80 5.90
N THR A 99 -1.98 14.16 7.05
CA THR A 99 -2.15 12.70 7.14
C THR A 99 -3.41 12.25 6.41
N SER A 100 -4.55 12.91 6.64
CA SER A 100 -5.79 12.58 5.94
C SER A 100 -5.65 12.78 4.43
N ASN A 101 -4.97 13.84 3.99
CA ASN A 101 -4.71 14.03 2.57
C ASN A 101 -3.81 12.93 1.99
N ALA A 102 -2.70 12.59 2.66
CA ALA A 102 -1.78 11.54 2.21
C ALA A 102 -2.48 10.17 2.11
N VAL A 103 -3.31 9.83 3.10
CA VAL A 103 -4.09 8.58 3.11
C VAL A 103 -5.10 8.57 1.97
N VAL A 104 -5.85 9.66 1.78
CA VAL A 104 -6.84 9.77 0.71
C VAL A 104 -6.17 9.74 -0.67
N ASP A 105 -5.02 10.40 -0.83
CA ASP A 105 -4.26 10.44 -2.08
C ASP A 105 -3.66 9.07 -2.43
N SER A 106 -3.04 8.37 -1.47
CA SER A 106 -2.46 7.03 -1.69
C SER A 106 -3.54 5.96 -1.93
N LEU A 107 -4.67 6.02 -1.23
CA LEU A 107 -5.75 5.02 -1.37
C LEU A 107 -6.66 5.26 -2.58
N LEU A 108 -6.94 6.52 -2.96
CA LEU A 108 -7.82 6.85 -4.09
C LEU A 108 -7.06 7.14 -5.40
N GLY A 109 -5.78 7.49 -5.34
CA GLY A 109 -5.00 8.01 -6.47
C GLY A 109 -4.62 7.00 -7.55
N GLN A 110 -4.95 5.72 -7.39
CA GLN A 110 -4.63 4.66 -8.36
C GLN A 110 -5.89 4.03 -8.97
N GLY A 111 -6.66 4.86 -9.68
CA GLY A 111 -7.52 4.38 -10.77
C GLY A 111 -6.69 4.19 -12.04
N LYS A 112 -6.96 3.12 -12.78
CA LYS A 112 -6.21 2.57 -13.93
C LYS A 112 -5.91 3.53 -15.10
N ASP A 113 -6.54 4.70 -15.13
CA ASP A 113 -6.30 5.76 -16.10
C ASP A 113 -5.72 6.99 -15.39
N GLY A 114 -4.68 7.60 -15.98
CA GLY A 114 -4.04 8.83 -15.51
C GLY A 114 -4.94 10.08 -15.40
N SER A 115 -6.26 9.90 -15.44
CA SER A 115 -7.30 10.90 -15.24
C SER A 115 -8.14 10.61 -13.98
N ASN A 116 -7.52 10.61 -12.80
CA ASN A 116 -8.30 10.83 -11.58
C ASN A 116 -7.49 11.52 -10.47
N LYS A 117 -6.98 12.72 -10.77
CA LYS A 117 -6.63 13.71 -9.73
C LYS A 117 -7.91 14.30 -9.14
N LYS A 118 -8.66 13.49 -8.37
CA LYS A 118 -9.86 13.95 -7.65
C LYS A 118 -9.58 14.27 -6.17
N GLY A 119 -8.31 14.49 -5.83
CA GLY A 119 -7.87 15.19 -4.62
C GLY A 119 -7.52 16.63 -4.97
N LYS A 120 -7.86 17.60 -4.10
CA LYS A 120 -7.39 18.97 -4.24
C LYS A 120 -5.86 18.96 -4.20
N SER A 121 -5.20 19.18 -5.34
CA SER A 121 -3.75 19.17 -5.42
C SER A 121 -3.17 20.23 -4.48
N ILE A 122 -2.34 19.80 -3.54
CA ILE A 122 -1.63 20.68 -2.63
C ILE A 122 -0.58 21.48 -3.41
N ASP A 123 -0.54 22.80 -3.20
CA ASP A 123 0.53 23.66 -3.73
C ASP A 123 1.78 23.56 -2.84
N TRP A 124 2.60 22.55 -3.14
CA TRP A 124 3.80 22.21 -2.38
C TRP A 124 4.86 23.31 -2.35
N SER A 125 4.84 24.24 -3.30
CA SER A 125 5.81 25.34 -3.35
C SER A 125 5.65 26.33 -2.19
N LYS A 126 4.46 26.38 -1.58
CA LYS A 126 4.12 27.29 -0.47
C LYS A 126 4.10 26.59 0.89
N MET A 127 4.51 25.33 0.94
CA MET A 127 4.56 24.55 2.17
C MET A 127 5.98 24.50 2.73
N ASP A 128 6.05 24.36 4.05
CA ASP A 128 7.32 24.23 4.75
C ASP A 128 8.00 22.91 4.38
N VAL A 129 9.33 22.93 4.24
CA VAL A 129 10.13 21.75 3.90
C VAL A 129 9.87 20.61 4.90
N LYS A 130 9.74 20.92 6.19
CA LYS A 130 9.52 19.93 7.25
C LYS A 130 8.17 19.22 7.10
N GLU A 131 7.15 19.94 6.65
CA GLU A 131 5.82 19.36 6.40
C GLU A 131 5.79 18.49 5.16
N ARG A 132 6.54 18.87 4.13
CA ARG A 132 6.69 18.07 2.91
C ARG A 132 7.32 16.72 3.21
N ILE A 133 8.39 16.73 4.01
CA ILE A 133 9.04 15.50 4.48
C ILE A 133 8.04 14.66 5.28
N PHE A 134 7.33 15.25 6.24
CA PHE A 134 6.31 14.51 6.99
C PHE A 134 5.25 13.85 6.09
N HIS A 135 4.73 14.59 5.09
CA HIS A 135 3.74 14.05 4.17
C HIS A 135 4.29 12.90 3.31
N SER A 136 5.53 13.02 2.81
CA SER A 136 6.15 11.94 2.03
C SER A 136 6.34 10.68 2.88
N GLU A 137 6.75 10.81 4.14
CA GLU A 137 6.89 9.68 5.06
C GLU A 137 5.55 8.99 5.33
N VAL A 138 4.48 9.75 5.58
CA VAL A 138 3.13 9.18 5.74
C VAL A 138 2.69 8.47 4.48
N SER A 139 2.94 9.04 3.30
CA SER A 139 2.59 8.42 2.02
C SER A 139 3.29 7.06 1.84
N ILE A 140 4.60 7.00 2.12
CA ILE A 140 5.37 5.75 2.07
C ILE A 140 4.83 4.70 3.06
N ALA A 141 4.44 5.14 4.26
CA ALA A 141 3.87 4.25 5.26
C ALA A 141 2.51 3.66 4.82
N VAL A 142 1.66 4.49 4.19
CA VAL A 142 0.37 4.03 3.63
C VAL A 142 0.60 3.09 2.45
N ASP A 143 1.56 3.36 1.58
CA ASP A 143 1.91 2.46 0.47
C ASP A 143 2.46 1.11 0.98
N LYS A 144 3.24 1.12 2.06
CA LYS A 144 3.68 -0.12 2.72
C LYS A 144 2.48 -0.92 3.23
N PHE A 145 1.52 -0.26 3.88
CA PHE A 145 0.28 -0.90 4.32
C PHE A 145 -0.50 -1.49 3.13
N ARG A 146 -0.63 -0.71 2.05
CA ARG A 146 -1.32 -1.12 0.80
C ARG A 146 -0.73 -2.42 0.23
N ARG A 147 0.60 -2.54 0.21
CA ARG A 147 1.30 -3.75 -0.26
C ARG A 147 1.09 -4.95 0.66
N VAL A 148 1.20 -4.76 1.98
CA VAL A 148 1.06 -5.86 2.96
C VAL A 148 -0.35 -6.45 2.96
N VAL A 149 -1.36 -5.61 2.77
CA VAL A 149 -2.77 -6.03 2.75
C VAL A 149 -3.23 -6.47 1.36
N SER A 150 -2.37 -6.40 0.34
CA SER A 150 -2.76 -6.60 -1.07
C SER A 150 -4.02 -5.81 -1.41
N TRP A 151 -4.05 -4.53 -1.05
CA TRP A 151 -5.22 -3.66 -1.14
C TRP A 151 -5.86 -3.65 -2.55
N ASN A 152 -5.06 -3.77 -3.60
CA ASN A 152 -5.56 -3.83 -4.99
C ASN A 152 -6.47 -5.05 -5.20
N LEU A 153 -6.04 -6.22 -4.70
CA LEU A 153 -6.83 -7.45 -4.73
C LEU A 153 -8.12 -7.28 -3.92
N LEU A 154 -8.03 -6.70 -2.72
CA LEU A 154 -9.20 -6.46 -1.86
C LEU A 154 -10.22 -5.54 -2.51
N MET A 155 -9.76 -4.52 -3.24
CA MET A 155 -10.63 -3.56 -3.93
C MET A 155 -11.14 -4.10 -5.27
N GLY A 156 -10.83 -5.33 -5.66
CA GLY A 156 -11.17 -5.89 -6.97
C GLY A 156 -10.51 -5.14 -8.13
N ILE A 157 -9.49 -4.32 -7.84
CA ILE A 157 -8.68 -3.66 -8.84
C ILE A 157 -7.69 -4.72 -9.29
N GLU A 158 -8.09 -5.47 -10.30
CA GLU A 158 -7.22 -6.41 -10.97
C GLU A 158 -6.04 -5.60 -11.53
N GLU A 159 -4.92 -5.69 -10.81
CA GLU A 159 -3.61 -5.30 -11.27
C GLU A 159 -3.38 -6.22 -12.45
N GLN A 160 -3.72 -5.74 -13.64
CA GLN A 160 -3.29 -6.34 -14.89
C GLN A 160 -1.78 -6.28 -14.79
N ILE A 161 -1.20 -7.34 -14.24
CA ILE A 161 0.21 -7.59 -14.33
C ILE A 161 0.43 -7.44 -15.82
N ARG A 162 1.09 -6.36 -16.22
CA ARG A 162 1.66 -6.27 -17.55
C ARG A 162 2.75 -7.33 -17.53
N ASN A 163 2.31 -8.58 -17.66
CA ASN A 163 3.04 -9.61 -18.32
C ASN A 163 3.22 -8.98 -19.70
N ASN A 164 4.28 -8.21 -19.90
CA ASN A 164 4.98 -8.32 -21.15
C ASN A 164 5.52 -9.75 -21.10
N PRO A 165 4.86 -10.74 -21.72
CA PRO A 165 5.48 -12.04 -21.84
C PRO A 165 6.77 -11.79 -22.61
N VAL A 166 7.91 -11.89 -21.91
CA VAL A 166 9.18 -12.00 -22.61
C VAL A 166 9.07 -13.33 -23.36
N GLY A 167 8.86 -13.25 -24.68
CA GLY A 167 9.02 -14.38 -25.58
C GLY A 167 7.77 -15.03 -26.17
N VAL A 168 6.55 -14.54 -25.91
CA VAL A 168 5.38 -15.00 -26.67
C VAL A 168 4.87 -13.86 -27.54
N PRO A 169 5.11 -13.90 -28.87
CA PRO A 169 4.54 -12.91 -29.77
C PRO A 169 3.01 -12.95 -29.65
N GLU A 170 2.42 -11.78 -29.56
CA GLU A 170 0.98 -11.57 -29.48
C GLU A 170 0.32 -12.28 -30.68
N LEU A 171 -0.74 -13.06 -30.45
CA LEU A 171 -1.51 -13.79 -31.49
C LEU A 171 -2.11 -12.88 -32.58
N ALA A 172 -1.90 -11.57 -32.50
CA ALA A 172 -2.26 -10.56 -33.48
C ALA A 172 -1.16 -10.28 -34.52
N VAL A 173 0.06 -10.82 -34.34
CA VAL A 173 1.15 -10.70 -35.31
C VAL A 173 1.14 -11.91 -36.24
N PHE A 174 0.41 -11.80 -37.34
CA PHE A 174 0.51 -12.74 -38.45
C PHE A 174 1.71 -12.32 -39.31
N GLU A 175 2.82 -13.04 -39.23
CA GLU A 175 3.82 -12.99 -40.30
C GLU A 175 3.25 -13.73 -41.51
N ASP A 176 3.24 -13.06 -42.66
CA ASP A 176 2.94 -13.66 -43.96
C ASP A 176 4.05 -14.67 -44.30
N VAL A 177 3.96 -15.87 -43.75
CA VAL A 177 4.81 -17.00 -44.13
C VAL A 177 4.28 -17.55 -45.45
N GLU A 178 5.09 -17.39 -46.49
CA GLU A 178 4.90 -17.95 -47.82
C GLU A 178 4.55 -19.45 -47.71
N SER A 179 3.45 -19.83 -48.35
CA SER A 179 2.77 -21.11 -48.17
C SER A 179 3.64 -22.31 -48.54
N GLY A 180 4.37 -22.85 -47.57
CA GLY A 180 5.01 -24.17 -47.63
C GLY A 180 4.22 -25.18 -46.80
N GLU A 181 3.73 -26.23 -47.47
CA GLU A 181 3.12 -27.48 -46.96
C GLU A 181 2.75 -27.49 -45.46
N LEU A 182 1.51 -27.08 -45.16
CA LEU A 182 0.89 -27.25 -43.85
C LEU A 182 0.79 -28.74 -43.51
N ALA A 183 1.20 -29.09 -42.28
CA ALA A 183 0.93 -30.41 -41.71
C ALA A 183 -0.60 -30.68 -41.69
N PRO A 184 -1.06 -31.93 -41.85
CA PRO A 184 -2.47 -32.26 -41.80
C PRO A 184 -3.09 -31.80 -40.48
N LEU A 185 -4.17 -31.03 -40.58
CA LEU A 185 -4.96 -30.63 -39.41
C LEU A 185 -5.44 -31.90 -38.67
N PRO A 186 -5.35 -31.96 -37.33
CA PRO A 186 -5.98 -33.03 -36.57
C PRO A 186 -7.50 -32.99 -36.81
N ASP A 187 -8.11 -34.17 -36.90
CA ASP A 187 -9.54 -34.32 -37.12
C ASP A 187 -10.33 -33.49 -36.10
N PRO A 188 -11.41 -32.79 -36.53
CA PRO A 188 -12.21 -31.99 -35.63
C PRO A 188 -12.76 -32.89 -34.52
N ILE A 189 -12.32 -32.63 -33.29
CA ILE A 189 -12.95 -33.19 -32.10
C ILE A 189 -14.42 -32.78 -32.20
N THR A 190 -15.29 -33.78 -32.40
CA THR A 190 -16.73 -33.61 -32.24
C THR A 190 -16.95 -33.10 -30.82
N LYS A 191 -17.12 -31.79 -30.68
CA LYS A 191 -17.61 -31.18 -29.45
C LYS A 191 -18.89 -31.93 -29.14
N SER A 192 -18.92 -32.72 -28.06
CA SER A 192 -20.18 -33.12 -27.48
C SER A 192 -20.94 -31.82 -27.31
N SER A 193 -22.11 -31.71 -27.93
CA SER A 193 -23.04 -30.66 -27.59
C SER A 193 -23.55 -31.00 -26.19
N ASP A 194 -22.71 -30.80 -25.18
CA ASP A 194 -23.18 -30.69 -23.81
C ASP A 194 -24.00 -29.42 -23.79
N ASN A 195 -25.28 -29.62 -24.13
CA ASN A 195 -26.31 -28.62 -24.22
C ASN A 195 -26.36 -28.00 -22.83
N TRP A 196 -25.81 -26.78 -22.71
CA TRP A 196 -25.74 -26.08 -21.45
C TRP A 196 -27.16 -26.00 -20.88
N ASN A 197 -27.41 -26.80 -19.85
CA ASN A 197 -28.74 -26.97 -19.31
C ASN A 197 -28.93 -25.80 -18.35
N ASP A 198 -29.54 -24.73 -18.86
CA ASP A 198 -29.82 -23.53 -18.09
C ASP A 198 -30.59 -23.95 -16.83
N PRO A 199 -30.02 -23.78 -15.63
CA PRO A 199 -30.70 -24.20 -14.41
C PRO A 199 -31.94 -23.31 -14.22
N ASP A 200 -33.09 -23.94 -13.99
CA ASP A 200 -34.39 -23.24 -13.80
C ASP A 200 -34.39 -22.22 -12.63
N MET A 201 -33.39 -22.29 -11.75
CA MET A 201 -33.21 -21.42 -10.59
C MET A 201 -31.84 -20.73 -10.70
N ASP A 202 -31.86 -19.39 -10.82
CA ASP A 202 -30.64 -18.61 -10.74
C ASP A 202 -30.10 -18.55 -9.30
N GLU A 203 -28.89 -18.02 -9.13
CA GLU A 203 -28.25 -17.92 -7.82
C GLU A 203 -29.05 -17.02 -6.86
N GLU A 204 -29.78 -16.05 -7.38
CA GLU A 204 -30.55 -15.10 -6.58
C GLU A 204 -31.84 -15.73 -6.02
N ASP A 205 -32.48 -16.61 -6.80
CA ASP A 205 -33.59 -17.43 -6.36
C ASP A 205 -33.14 -18.49 -5.34
N ARG A 206 -31.93 -19.06 -5.48
CA ARG A 206 -31.34 -19.97 -4.48
C ARG A 206 -31.12 -19.27 -3.14
N ILE A 207 -30.58 -18.05 -3.17
CA ILE A 207 -30.34 -17.26 -1.95
C ILE A 207 -31.67 -16.88 -1.27
N ARG A 208 -32.70 -16.49 -2.05
CA ARG A 208 -34.05 -16.24 -1.53
C ARG A 208 -34.70 -17.48 -0.90
N ALA A 209 -34.47 -18.67 -1.46
CA ALA A 209 -34.99 -19.92 -0.89
C ALA A 209 -34.33 -20.28 0.45
N ILE A 210 -33.01 -20.08 0.56
CA ILE A 210 -32.25 -20.31 1.80
C ILE A 210 -32.70 -19.35 2.91
N ASP A 211 -32.86 -18.06 2.59
CA ASP A 211 -33.30 -17.03 3.55
C ASP A 211 -34.76 -17.24 3.98
N ALA A 212 -35.59 -17.82 3.11
CA ALA A 212 -36.96 -18.21 3.41
C ALA A 212 -37.09 -19.52 4.23
N GLY A 213 -35.98 -20.20 4.53
CA GLY A 213 -35.97 -21.39 5.40
C GLY A 213 -36.58 -22.66 4.79
N TYR A 214 -36.72 -22.72 3.47
CA TYR A 214 -37.20 -23.92 2.77
C TYR A 214 -36.04 -24.57 2.01
N PHE A 215 -35.73 -25.81 2.41
CA PHE A 215 -34.75 -26.78 1.88
C PHE A 215 -33.42 -26.94 2.65
N GLU A 216 -33.21 -28.19 3.07
CA GLU A 216 -31.98 -28.73 3.62
C GLU A 216 -30.93 -28.83 2.52
N ALA A 217 -29.70 -28.38 2.80
CA ALA A 217 -28.59 -28.45 1.86
C ALA A 217 -28.42 -29.90 1.36
N PRO A 218 -28.11 -30.13 0.06
CA PRO A 218 -27.77 -31.46 -0.41
C PRO A 218 -26.61 -31.99 0.44
N ALA A 219 -26.66 -33.28 0.80
CA ALA A 219 -25.58 -33.91 1.52
C ALA A 219 -24.24 -33.64 0.81
N PRO A 220 -23.16 -33.30 1.57
CA PRO A 220 -21.86 -33.08 0.97
C PRO A 220 -21.48 -34.28 0.10
N PRO A 221 -20.82 -34.07 -1.05
CA PRO A 221 -20.42 -35.16 -1.92
C PRO A 221 -19.63 -36.17 -1.06
N THR A 222 -20.05 -37.43 -1.13
CA THR A 222 -19.35 -38.53 -0.46
C THR A 222 -17.89 -38.45 -0.87
N PRO A 223 -16.92 -38.38 0.07
CA PRO A 223 -15.52 -38.33 -0.29
C PRO A 223 -15.22 -39.58 -1.11
N VAL A 224 -14.90 -39.37 -2.39
CA VAL A 224 -14.36 -40.42 -3.25
C VAL A 224 -13.10 -40.88 -2.55
N ALA A 225 -13.04 -42.17 -2.19
CA ALA A 225 -11.84 -42.74 -1.60
C ALA A 225 -10.67 -42.46 -2.56
N ASN A 226 -9.76 -41.57 -2.17
CA ASN A 226 -8.49 -41.39 -2.85
C ASN A 226 -7.73 -42.69 -2.65
N GLU A 227 -7.79 -43.59 -3.61
CA GLU A 227 -6.85 -44.70 -3.73
C GLU A 227 -5.44 -44.07 -3.75
N PRO A 228 -4.57 -44.36 -2.76
CA PRO A 228 -3.22 -43.83 -2.74
C PRO A 228 -2.40 -44.53 -3.82
N HIS A 229 -2.48 -44.01 -5.05
CA HIS A 229 -1.62 -44.43 -6.15
C HIS A 229 -0.22 -43.81 -5.94
N LEU A 230 0.52 -44.36 -4.98
CA LEU A 230 1.93 -44.08 -4.73
C LEU A 230 2.77 -44.68 -5.88
N VAL A 231 3.64 -43.86 -6.45
CA VAL A 231 4.53 -44.23 -7.56
C VAL A 231 5.97 -44.05 -7.10
N ARG A 232 6.82 -45.02 -7.43
CA ARG A 232 8.25 -44.98 -7.14
C ARG A 232 8.99 -44.33 -8.30
N VAL A 233 9.67 -43.21 -8.04
CA VAL A 233 10.50 -42.51 -9.02
C VAL A 233 11.96 -42.50 -8.60
N ARG A 234 12.89 -42.45 -9.57
CA ARG A 234 14.33 -42.32 -9.30
C ARG A 234 14.73 -40.87 -9.45
N ILE A 235 15.38 -40.32 -8.43
CA ILE A 235 15.85 -38.94 -8.44
C ILE A 235 17.14 -38.82 -9.26
N ILE A 236 17.13 -37.96 -10.28
CA ILE A 236 18.27 -37.69 -11.17
C ILE A 236 19.11 -36.51 -10.66
N GLN A 237 18.48 -35.58 -9.94
CA GLN A 237 19.10 -34.35 -9.44
C GLN A 237 18.66 -34.06 -8.00
N SER A 238 19.61 -33.74 -7.13
CA SER A 238 19.35 -33.37 -5.73
C SER A 238 18.84 -31.92 -5.64
N SER A 239 17.88 -31.66 -4.75
CA SER A 239 17.53 -30.30 -4.32
C SER A 239 18.12 -30.03 -2.94
N GLU A 240 18.61 -28.80 -2.71
CA GLU A 240 19.06 -28.36 -1.38
C GLU A 240 17.87 -27.97 -0.48
N ASP A 241 16.74 -27.61 -1.09
CA ASP A 241 15.49 -27.28 -0.39
C ASP A 241 14.58 -28.51 -0.24
N PRO A 242 14.03 -28.78 0.95
CA PRO A 242 13.05 -29.84 1.16
C PRO A 242 11.74 -29.52 0.43
N ILE A 243 11.17 -30.51 -0.26
CA ILE A 243 9.90 -30.36 -0.98
C ILE A 243 8.76 -30.83 -0.09
N ILE A 244 7.65 -30.09 -0.07
CA ILE A 244 6.47 -30.40 0.72
C ILE A 244 5.50 -31.24 -0.13
N ASP A 245 5.06 -32.38 0.40
CA ASP A 245 4.06 -33.26 -0.23
C ASP A 245 2.61 -32.80 0.00
N GLU A 246 1.63 -33.43 -0.66
CA GLU A 246 0.20 -33.17 -0.54
C GLU A 246 -0.33 -33.28 0.90
N ASP A 247 0.34 -34.08 1.75
CA ASP A 247 0.04 -34.22 3.18
C ASP A 247 0.80 -33.21 4.08
N GLY A 248 1.57 -32.30 3.49
CA GLY A 248 2.33 -31.28 4.21
C GLY A 248 3.65 -31.77 4.82
N GLN A 249 4.14 -32.95 4.42
CA GLN A 249 5.38 -33.54 4.93
C GLN A 249 6.59 -33.09 4.09
N GLU A 250 7.68 -32.73 4.76
CA GLU A 250 8.94 -32.34 4.11
C GLU A 250 9.74 -33.58 3.66
N ILE A 251 10.06 -33.62 2.35
CA ILE A 251 10.82 -34.69 1.71
C ILE A 251 12.13 -34.11 1.17
N SER A 252 13.25 -34.69 1.61
CA SER A 252 14.59 -34.36 1.10
C SER A 252 14.87 -35.14 -0.18
N ILE A 253 15.24 -34.45 -1.26
CA ILE A 253 15.49 -35.07 -2.57
C ILE A 253 17.00 -35.22 -2.80
N ILE A 254 17.49 -36.45 -2.70
CA ILE A 254 18.91 -36.79 -2.88
C ILE A 254 19.09 -37.54 -4.20
N LYS A 255 20.09 -37.11 -4.99
CA LYS A 255 20.41 -37.72 -6.29
C LYS A 255 20.75 -39.20 -6.12
N GLY A 256 20.07 -40.04 -6.90
CA GLY A 256 20.28 -41.49 -6.94
C GLY A 256 19.40 -42.29 -5.97
N GLU A 257 18.63 -41.63 -5.10
CA GLU A 257 17.64 -42.30 -4.26
C GLU A 257 16.32 -42.52 -4.98
N PHE A 258 15.52 -43.45 -4.45
CA PHE A 258 14.17 -43.68 -4.91
C PHE A 258 13.20 -43.00 -3.94
N CYS A 259 12.31 -42.17 -4.48
CA CYS A 259 11.26 -41.51 -3.73
C CYS A 259 9.92 -42.18 -4.06
N GLU A 260 9.10 -42.43 -3.04
CA GLU A 260 7.72 -42.90 -3.19
C GLU A 260 6.80 -41.71 -2.92
N CYS A 261 6.09 -41.25 -3.94
CA CYS A 261 5.26 -40.06 -3.88
C CYS A 261 3.96 -40.25 -4.68
N SER A 262 2.97 -39.38 -4.49
CA SER A 262 1.72 -39.47 -5.24
C SER A 262 1.94 -39.30 -6.75
N ARG A 263 1.04 -39.84 -7.58
CA ARG A 263 1.13 -39.70 -9.04
C ARG A 263 1.32 -38.24 -9.49
N LYS A 264 0.56 -37.31 -8.91
CA LYS A 264 0.64 -35.88 -9.24
C LYS A 264 2.02 -35.30 -8.92
N MET A 265 2.56 -35.64 -7.76
CA MET A 265 3.91 -35.23 -7.37
C MET A 265 4.96 -35.85 -8.30
N SER A 266 4.81 -37.12 -8.67
CA SER A 266 5.74 -37.82 -9.57
C SER A 266 5.79 -37.18 -10.96
N GLU A 267 4.64 -36.84 -11.55
CA GLU A 267 4.55 -36.15 -12.85
C GLU A 267 5.22 -34.77 -12.80
N THR A 268 5.04 -34.06 -11.69
CA THR A 268 5.66 -32.75 -11.46
C THR A 268 7.19 -32.87 -11.37
N LEU A 269 7.71 -33.81 -10.59
CA LEU A 269 9.15 -34.06 -10.46
C LEU A 269 9.80 -34.49 -11.79
N ILE A 270 9.09 -35.27 -12.60
CA ILE A 270 9.54 -35.66 -13.95
C ILE A 270 9.51 -34.46 -14.90
N SER A 271 8.45 -33.65 -14.87
CA SER A 271 8.32 -32.47 -15.73
C SER A 271 9.37 -31.41 -15.44
N ILE A 272 9.81 -31.28 -14.19
CA ILE A 272 10.89 -30.35 -13.79
C ILE A 272 12.28 -30.95 -14.10
N GLY A 273 12.35 -32.25 -14.47
CA GLY A 273 13.60 -32.95 -14.78
C GLY A 273 14.37 -33.41 -13.54
N LEU A 274 13.73 -33.41 -12.37
CA LEU A 274 14.34 -33.84 -11.10
C LEU A 274 14.30 -35.36 -10.91
N ALA A 275 13.33 -36.04 -11.53
CA ALA A 275 13.13 -37.48 -11.40
C ALA A 275 12.85 -38.17 -12.75
N GLU A 276 13.13 -39.47 -12.83
CA GLU A 276 12.77 -40.34 -13.96
C GLU A 276 11.74 -41.39 -13.50
N HIS A 277 10.86 -41.79 -14.42
CA HIS A 277 9.96 -42.91 -14.17
C HIS A 277 10.77 -44.20 -14.00
N VAL A 278 10.45 -44.97 -12.97
CA VAL A 278 10.97 -46.33 -12.80
C VAL A 278 9.79 -47.25 -13.02
N ASP A 279 9.72 -47.84 -14.22
CA ASP A 279 8.79 -48.94 -14.44
C ASP A 279 9.18 -50.10 -13.52
N ALA A 280 8.19 -50.64 -12.80
CA ALA A 280 8.32 -51.84 -11.98
C ALA A 280 8.56 -53.08 -12.84
#